data_AF-A0A2V4CNI9-F1
#
_entry.id   AF-A0A2V4CNI9-F1
#
_cell.length_a   1.000
_cell.length_b   1.000
_cell.length_c   1.000
_cell.angle_alpha   90.00
_cell.angle_beta   90.00
_cell.angle_gamma   90.00
#
_symmetry.space_group_name_H-M   'P 1'
#
loop_
_entity.id
_entity.type
_entity.pdbx_description
1 polymer ?
#
loop_
_entity_poly.entity_id
_entity_poly.type
_entity_poly.pdbx_seq_one_letter_code
_entity_poly.pdbx_strand_id
1 'polypeptide(L)'
;MKEIFEWNRVLFNELPGVFLLEVIFRSAVMFTVLLLTLKLAGKRGVKQLSIFETVIVIALGSAAGDPMFYEDVGIVPAIIVFAVIMILYRTVTWLTGKSKKFEEFIEGKTECLIQDGKFSLSSFKKETLAQDEFFSELRVKSIEHLGQIKHAFIEPSGEVSVFYYEDKEVGYGLPILPALFTKKNKNIPTDGTYSCTFCGHTEKQKTGTATCKICQKDEWVASINTLRIT
;
A
#
# COMPACT_ATOMS: atom_id res chain seq x y z
N MET A 1 -26.23 -46.06 -1.65
CA MET A 1 -25.13 -45.08 -1.65
C MET A 1 -24.63 -44.98 -3.07
N LYS A 2 -25.13 -44.03 -3.86
CA LYS A 2 -24.45 -43.65 -5.11
C LYS A 2 -23.16 -42.95 -4.67
N GLU A 3 -22.02 -43.42 -5.17
CA GLU A 3 -20.72 -42.92 -4.77
C GLU A 3 -20.69 -41.39 -4.91
N ILE A 4 -20.40 -40.71 -3.80
CA ILE A 4 -20.31 -39.24 -3.76
C ILE A 4 -19.17 -38.74 -4.68
N PHE A 5 -18.23 -39.62 -5.02
CA PHE A 5 -17.13 -39.39 -5.95
C PHE A 5 -17.32 -40.20 -7.24
N GLU A 6 -18.20 -39.75 -8.12
CA GLU A 6 -18.18 -40.19 -9.52
C GLU A 6 -16.96 -39.58 -10.21
N TRP A 7 -15.78 -40.20 -10.04
CA TRP A 7 -14.51 -39.68 -10.54
C TRP A 7 -14.54 -39.33 -12.03
N ASN A 8 -15.29 -40.07 -12.86
CA ASN A 8 -15.43 -39.72 -14.28
C ASN A 8 -16.20 -38.42 -14.51
N ARG A 9 -17.25 -38.17 -13.71
CA ARG A 9 -18.00 -36.91 -13.75
C ARG A 9 -17.15 -35.76 -13.19
N VAL A 10 -16.36 -36.02 -12.15
CA VAL A 10 -15.47 -35.02 -11.52
C VAL A 10 -14.27 -34.68 -12.40
N LEU A 11 -13.68 -35.67 -13.09
CA LEU A 11 -12.44 -35.50 -13.87
C LEU A 11 -12.68 -35.14 -15.34
N PHE A 12 -13.73 -35.71 -15.96
CA PHE A 12 -13.95 -35.61 -17.40
C PHE A 12 -15.30 -35.02 -17.78
N ASN A 13 -16.32 -35.10 -16.91
CA ASN A 13 -17.65 -34.50 -17.10
C ASN A 13 -18.23 -34.66 -18.52
N GLU A 14 -18.19 -35.88 -19.08
CA GLU A 14 -18.65 -36.22 -20.43
C GLU A 14 -17.91 -35.52 -21.61
N LEU A 15 -16.79 -34.85 -21.35
CA LEU A 15 -15.99 -34.21 -22.40
C LEU A 15 -15.22 -35.26 -23.22
N PRO A 16 -15.24 -35.16 -24.57
CA PRO A 16 -14.48 -36.06 -25.42
C PRO A 16 -12.97 -35.82 -25.24
N GLY A 17 -12.16 -36.88 -25.18
CA GLY A 17 -10.70 -36.75 -25.01
C GLY A 17 -9.99 -35.91 -26.09
N VAL A 18 -10.60 -35.74 -27.25
CA VAL A 18 -10.12 -34.84 -28.33
C VAL A 18 -10.19 -33.37 -27.90
N PHE A 19 -11.16 -32.99 -27.07
CA PHE A 19 -11.25 -31.65 -26.50
C PHE A 19 -10.05 -31.34 -25.61
N LEU A 20 -9.47 -32.34 -24.93
CA LEU A 20 -8.25 -32.13 -24.13
C LEU A 20 -7.05 -31.71 -24.99
N LEU A 21 -6.93 -32.25 -26.22
CA LEU A 21 -5.89 -31.82 -27.16
C LEU A 21 -6.14 -30.40 -27.65
N GLU A 22 -7.39 -30.04 -27.89
CA GLU A 22 -7.77 -28.66 -28.21
C GLU A 22 -7.46 -27.70 -27.07
N VAL A 23 -7.77 -28.06 -25.82
CA VAL A 23 -7.43 -27.28 -24.62
C VAL A 23 -5.92 -27.10 -24.49
N ILE A 24 -5.11 -28.15 -24.71
CA ILE A 24 -3.64 -28.05 -24.70
C ILE A 24 -3.17 -27.04 -25.76
N PHE A 25 -3.70 -27.12 -26.98
CA PHE A 25 -3.34 -26.20 -28.07
C PHE A 25 -3.76 -24.75 -27.77
N ARG A 26 -5.03 -24.54 -27.39
CA ARG A 26 -5.58 -23.23 -27.02
C ARG A 26 -4.78 -22.62 -25.87
N SER A 27 -4.42 -23.43 -24.87
CA SER A 27 -3.59 -23.03 -23.73
C SER A 27 -2.18 -22.60 -24.15
N ALA A 28 -1.51 -23.36 -25.03
CA ALA A 28 -0.18 -23.01 -25.51
C ALA A 28 -0.19 -21.68 -26.31
N VAL A 29 -1.21 -21.48 -27.14
CA VAL A 29 -1.40 -20.24 -27.90
C VAL A 29 -1.65 -19.06 -26.95
N MET A 30 -2.62 -19.18 -26.04
CA MET A 30 -2.98 -18.10 -25.12
C MET A 30 -1.85 -17.76 -24.14
N PHE A 31 -1.11 -18.75 -23.65
CA PHE A 31 0.08 -18.53 -22.84
C PHE A 31 1.14 -17.71 -23.60
N THR A 32 1.37 -18.04 -24.88
CA THR A 32 2.29 -17.28 -25.73
C THR A 32 1.81 -15.85 -25.93
N VAL A 33 0.53 -15.65 -26.22
CA VAL A 33 -0.08 -14.32 -26.37
C VAL A 33 0.05 -13.51 -25.07
N LEU A 34 -0.26 -14.09 -23.91
CA LEU A 34 -0.14 -13.43 -22.61
C LEU A 34 1.31 -13.00 -22.33
N LEU A 35 2.28 -13.90 -22.54
CA LEU A 35 3.70 -13.58 -22.38
C LEU A 35 4.15 -12.45 -23.30
N LEU A 36 3.70 -12.46 -24.56
CA LEU A 36 4.01 -11.39 -25.51
C LEU A 36 3.39 -10.06 -25.06
N THR A 37 2.14 -10.05 -24.63
CA THR A 37 1.47 -8.85 -24.11
C THR A 37 2.19 -8.29 -22.88
N LEU A 38 2.54 -9.13 -21.91
CA LEU A 38 3.31 -8.70 -20.73
C LEU A 38 4.70 -8.17 -21.11
N LYS A 39 5.38 -8.81 -22.07
CA LYS A 39 6.67 -8.32 -22.58
C LYS A 39 6.54 -6.97 -23.31
N LEU A 40 5.44 -6.75 -24.04
CA LEU A 40 5.15 -5.51 -24.76
C LEU A 40 4.68 -4.36 -23.86
N ALA A 41 4.15 -4.68 -22.68
CA ALA A 41 3.88 -3.70 -21.62
C ALA A 41 5.17 -3.04 -21.10
N GLY A 42 6.31 -3.73 -21.20
CA GLY A 42 7.65 -3.17 -21.00
C GLY A 42 8.34 -3.66 -19.73
N LYS A 43 9.63 -3.30 -19.59
CA LYS A 43 10.45 -3.59 -18.41
C LYS A 43 10.43 -2.40 -17.46
N ARG A 44 9.34 -2.16 -16.75
CA ARG A 44 9.43 -1.40 -15.50
C ARG A 44 10.00 -2.36 -14.46
N GLY A 45 11.11 -1.94 -13.84
CA GLY A 45 12.00 -2.82 -13.09
C GLY A 45 11.26 -3.64 -12.04
N VAL A 46 11.83 -4.78 -11.66
CA VAL A 46 11.37 -5.76 -10.66
C VAL A 46 11.15 -5.15 -9.25
N LYS A 47 11.22 -3.82 -9.09
CA LYS A 47 10.83 -3.10 -7.88
C LYS A 47 9.35 -2.69 -7.99
N GLN A 48 8.48 -3.59 -7.53
CA GLN A 48 7.04 -3.42 -7.29
C GLN A 48 6.22 -2.83 -8.45
N LEU A 49 5.32 -3.65 -9.00
CA LEU A 49 4.27 -3.18 -9.91
C LEU A 49 3.44 -2.11 -9.21
N SER A 50 3.04 -1.07 -9.94
CA SER A 50 2.04 -0.15 -9.40
C SER A 50 0.71 -0.88 -9.16
N ILE A 51 -0.15 -0.32 -8.31
CA ILE A 51 -1.49 -0.88 -8.07
C ILE A 51 -2.26 -1.00 -9.41
N PHE A 52 -2.13 0.01 -10.27
CA PHE A 52 -2.71 0.03 -11.61
C PHE A 52 -2.19 -1.13 -12.48
N GLU A 53 -0.88 -1.37 -12.51
CA GLU A 53 -0.28 -2.47 -13.26
C GLU A 53 -0.73 -3.84 -12.73
N THR A 54 -0.87 -3.97 -11.42
CA THR A 54 -1.37 -5.19 -10.77
C THR A 54 -2.79 -5.52 -11.22
N VAL A 55 -3.69 -4.52 -11.27
CA VAL A 55 -5.07 -4.70 -11.76
C VAL A 55 -5.09 -5.20 -13.21
N ILE A 56 -4.22 -4.69 -14.06
CA ILE A 56 -4.14 -5.11 -15.47
C ILE A 56 -3.65 -6.55 -15.61
N VAL A 57 -2.64 -6.96 -14.85
CA VAL A 57 -2.13 -8.33 -14.87
C VAL A 57 -3.24 -9.31 -14.44
N ILE A 58 -3.98 -8.97 -13.39
CA ILE A 58 -5.12 -9.79 -12.92
C ILE A 58 -6.22 -9.87 -14.00
N ALA A 59 -6.58 -8.74 -14.61
CA ALA A 59 -7.60 -8.69 -15.66
C ALA A 59 -7.20 -9.50 -16.89
N LEU A 60 -5.94 -9.40 -17.34
CA LEU A 60 -5.42 -10.19 -18.45
C LEU A 60 -5.38 -11.68 -18.13
N GLY A 61 -5.00 -12.05 -16.90
CA GLY A 61 -5.03 -13.44 -16.45
C GLY A 61 -6.44 -14.04 -16.49
N SER A 62 -7.44 -13.27 -16.04
CA SER A 62 -8.85 -13.67 -16.12
C SER A 62 -9.31 -13.83 -17.57
N ALA A 63 -9.04 -12.83 -18.42
CA ALA A 63 -9.44 -12.86 -19.83
C ALA A 63 -8.69 -13.92 -20.65
N ALA A 64 -7.49 -14.34 -20.21
CA ALA A 64 -6.75 -15.43 -20.83
C ALA A 64 -7.44 -16.78 -20.63
N GLY A 65 -8.04 -16.98 -19.45
CA GLY A 65 -8.63 -18.26 -19.05
C GLY A 65 -9.85 -18.62 -19.89
N ASP A 66 -10.70 -17.65 -20.23
CA ASP A 66 -11.96 -17.91 -20.94
C ASP A 66 -11.78 -18.72 -22.24
N PRO A 67 -10.96 -18.32 -23.22
CA PRO A 67 -10.73 -19.11 -24.44
C PRO A 67 -9.96 -20.42 -24.21
N MET A 68 -9.31 -20.60 -23.06
CA MET A 68 -8.59 -21.83 -22.71
C MET A 68 -9.55 -22.91 -22.18
N PHE A 69 -10.57 -22.51 -21.42
CA PHE A 69 -11.50 -23.42 -20.76
C PHE A 69 -12.81 -23.61 -21.52
N TYR A 70 -13.34 -22.56 -22.14
CA TYR A 70 -14.67 -22.57 -22.74
C TYR A 70 -14.60 -22.76 -24.26
N GLU A 71 -15.24 -23.80 -24.75
CA GLU A 71 -15.22 -24.18 -26.17
C GLU A 71 -15.91 -23.15 -27.07
N ASP A 72 -16.94 -22.47 -26.53
CA ASP A 72 -17.72 -21.42 -27.17
C ASP A 72 -17.00 -20.05 -27.22
N VAL A 73 -15.88 -19.91 -26.52
CA VAL A 73 -15.04 -18.71 -26.55
C VAL A 73 -13.87 -18.89 -27.52
N GLY A 74 -13.89 -18.15 -28.62
CA GLY A 74 -12.80 -18.15 -29.59
C GLY A 74 -11.54 -17.40 -29.12
N ILE A 75 -10.37 -17.84 -29.59
CA ILE A 75 -9.08 -17.17 -29.32
C ILE A 75 -9.03 -15.76 -29.94
N VAL A 76 -9.62 -15.55 -31.13
CA VAL A 76 -9.54 -14.28 -31.86
C VAL A 76 -10.15 -13.11 -31.06
N PRO A 77 -11.38 -13.22 -30.51
CA PRO A 77 -11.91 -12.23 -29.57
C PRO A 77 -10.96 -11.93 -28.40
N ALA A 78 -10.36 -12.94 -27.79
CA ALA A 78 -9.42 -12.74 -26.68
C ALA A 78 -8.15 -11.99 -27.12
N ILE A 79 -7.59 -12.29 -28.29
CA ILE A 79 -6.46 -11.54 -28.87
C ILE A 79 -6.85 -10.07 -29.09
N ILE A 80 -8.06 -9.79 -29.58
CA ILE A 80 -8.55 -8.42 -29.76
C ILE A 80 -8.65 -7.70 -28.40
N VAL A 81 -9.21 -8.37 -27.37
CA VAL A 81 -9.26 -7.82 -26.01
C VAL A 81 -7.87 -7.47 -25.50
N PHE A 82 -6.89 -8.35 -25.69
CA PHE A 82 -5.50 -8.13 -25.25
C PHE A 82 -4.88 -6.95 -25.99
N ALA A 83 -5.10 -6.84 -27.30
CA ALA A 83 -4.64 -5.71 -28.10
C ALA A 83 -5.25 -4.38 -27.62
N VAL A 84 -6.56 -4.36 -27.33
CA VAL A 84 -7.25 -3.16 -26.81
C VAL A 84 -6.71 -2.79 -25.43
N ILE A 85 -6.60 -3.74 -24.50
CA ILE A 85 -6.02 -3.49 -23.16
C ILE A 85 -4.59 -2.95 -23.29
N MET A 86 -3.80 -3.52 -24.20
CA MET A 86 -2.42 -3.08 -24.42
C MET A 86 -2.35 -1.64 -24.97
N ILE A 87 -3.23 -1.28 -25.90
CA ILE A 87 -3.34 0.09 -26.42
C ILE A 87 -3.73 1.04 -25.30
N LEU A 88 -4.77 0.70 -24.52
CA LEU A 88 -5.22 1.50 -23.39
C LEU A 88 -4.12 1.69 -22.35
N TYR A 89 -3.41 0.62 -21.97
CA TYR A 89 -2.27 0.71 -21.06
C TYR A 89 -1.20 1.67 -21.57
N ARG A 90 -0.83 1.59 -22.85
CA ARG A 90 0.15 2.50 -23.45
C ARG A 90 -0.35 3.94 -23.46
N THR A 91 -1.63 4.15 -23.78
CA THR A 91 -2.24 5.49 -23.75
C THR A 91 -2.22 6.07 -22.34
N VAL A 92 -2.64 5.30 -21.33
CA VAL A 92 -2.60 5.74 -19.92
C VAL A 92 -1.17 6.04 -19.50
N THR A 93 -0.22 5.13 -19.77
CA THR A 93 1.19 5.32 -19.43
C THR A 93 1.79 6.57 -20.08
N TRP A 94 1.46 6.83 -21.34
CA TRP A 94 1.89 8.03 -22.05
C TRP A 94 1.26 9.30 -21.47
N LEU A 95 -0.03 9.28 -21.12
CA LEU A 95 -0.72 10.40 -20.47
C LEU A 95 -0.14 10.69 -19.08
N THR A 96 0.15 9.65 -18.31
CA THR A 96 0.82 9.73 -17.01
C THR A 96 2.18 10.41 -17.15
N GLY A 97 3.01 9.98 -18.09
CA GLY A 97 4.32 10.62 -18.32
C GLY A 97 4.26 12.07 -18.85
N LYS A 98 3.10 12.53 -19.36
CA LYS A 98 2.92 13.87 -19.91
C LYS A 98 2.31 14.86 -18.90
N SER A 99 1.53 14.37 -17.95
CA SER A 99 0.74 15.23 -17.04
C SER A 99 0.88 14.77 -15.60
N LYS A 100 1.55 15.60 -14.79
CA LYS A 100 1.67 15.39 -13.34
C LYS A 100 0.31 15.23 -12.65
N LYS A 101 -0.71 16.00 -13.06
CA LYS A 101 -2.07 15.86 -12.49
C LYS A 101 -2.72 14.51 -12.82
N PHE A 102 -2.41 13.95 -13.98
CA PHE A 102 -2.94 12.65 -14.39
C PHE A 102 -2.17 11.51 -13.71
N GLU A 103 -0.86 11.65 -13.57
CA GLU A 103 -0.02 10.79 -12.72
C GLU A 103 -0.55 10.74 -11.29
N GLU A 104 -0.76 11.91 -10.66
CA GLU A 104 -1.30 12.00 -9.30
C GLU A 104 -2.70 11.40 -9.16
N PHE A 105 -3.48 11.34 -10.25
CA PHE A 105 -4.83 10.74 -10.26
C PHE A 105 -4.79 9.22 -10.45
N ILE A 106 -3.89 8.70 -11.28
CA ILE A 106 -3.81 7.27 -11.61
C ILE A 106 -2.92 6.51 -10.63
N GLU A 107 -1.75 7.04 -10.33
CA GLU A 107 -0.74 6.40 -9.48
C GLU A 107 -0.83 6.90 -8.04
N GLY A 108 -1.32 8.13 -7.82
CA GLY A 108 -1.32 8.79 -6.52
C GLY A 108 -0.14 9.75 -6.40
N LYS A 109 0.00 10.39 -5.24
CA LYS A 109 1.07 11.36 -4.99
C LYS A 109 1.80 11.03 -3.70
N THR A 110 3.12 11.22 -3.69
CA THR A 110 3.90 11.15 -2.46
C THR A 110 3.49 12.31 -1.54
N GLU A 111 3.09 12.00 -0.30
CA GLU A 111 2.78 13.01 0.71
C GLU A 111 3.69 12.91 1.93
N CYS A 112 4.22 14.04 2.39
CA CYS A 112 5.00 14.12 3.62
C CYS A 112 4.05 14.06 4.83
N LEU A 113 4.10 12.97 5.59
CA LEU A 113 3.27 12.77 6.77
C LEU A 113 3.96 13.24 8.05
N ILE A 114 5.28 13.05 8.14
CA ILE A 114 6.09 13.53 9.26
C ILE A 114 7.18 14.46 8.74
N GLN A 115 7.29 15.63 9.37
CA GLN A 115 8.37 16.57 9.19
C GLN A 115 8.92 16.98 10.56
N ASP A 116 10.23 16.81 10.75
CA ASP A 116 10.97 17.15 11.96
C ASP A 116 10.34 16.55 13.23
N GLY A 117 10.00 15.26 13.16
CA GLY A 117 9.39 14.49 14.24
C GLY A 117 7.95 14.88 14.60
N LYS A 118 7.27 15.65 13.75
CA LYS A 118 5.88 16.09 13.93
C LYS A 118 5.02 15.76 12.72
N PHE A 119 3.74 15.53 12.94
CA PHE A 119 2.80 15.35 11.84
C PHE A 119 2.66 16.64 11.03
N SER A 120 2.72 16.51 9.71
CA SER A 120 2.40 17.59 8.78
C SER A 120 0.91 17.90 8.82
N LEU A 121 0.53 19.06 9.36
CA LEU A 121 -0.88 19.46 9.51
C LEU A 121 -1.58 19.72 8.16
N SER A 122 -0.82 20.03 7.11
CA SER A 122 -1.36 20.25 5.76
C SER A 122 -1.70 18.95 5.03
N SER A 123 -1.02 17.85 5.37
CA SER A 123 -1.18 16.55 4.70
C SER A 123 -2.00 15.54 5.53
N PHE A 124 -1.91 15.59 6.85
CA PHE A 124 -2.51 14.57 7.71
C PHE A 124 -3.96 14.90 8.10
N LYS A 125 -4.94 14.41 7.33
CA LYS A 125 -6.33 14.29 7.79
C LYS A 125 -6.42 13.12 8.76
N LYS A 126 -6.29 13.40 10.05
CA LYS A 126 -6.23 12.40 11.11
C LYS A 126 -7.61 11.78 11.37
N GLU A 127 -7.93 10.70 10.67
CA GLU A 127 -8.90 9.71 11.12
C GLU A 127 -8.21 8.72 12.08
N THR A 128 -8.86 8.32 13.17
CA THR A 128 -8.25 7.47 14.22
C THR A 128 -7.67 6.18 13.64
N LEU A 129 -8.40 5.54 12.72
CA LEU A 129 -7.96 4.32 12.04
C LEU A 129 -6.68 4.54 11.21
N ALA A 130 -6.61 5.66 10.48
CA ALA A 130 -5.44 6.02 9.67
C ALA A 130 -4.19 6.31 10.51
N GLN A 131 -4.35 6.87 11.73
CA GLN A 131 -3.22 7.07 12.63
C GLN A 131 -2.65 5.76 13.17
N ASP A 132 -3.52 4.84 13.59
CA ASP A 132 -3.10 3.57 14.19
C ASP A 132 -2.41 2.66 13.15
N GLU A 133 -2.91 2.67 11.92
CA GLU A 133 -2.29 1.99 10.76
C GLU A 133 -0.91 2.58 10.46
N PHE A 134 -0.79 3.90 10.37
CA PHE A 134 0.48 4.55 10.15
C PHE A 134 1.49 4.27 11.28
N PHE A 135 1.07 4.29 12.54
CA PHE A 135 1.92 3.87 13.65
C PHE A 135 2.32 2.40 13.56
N SER A 136 1.48 1.53 13.00
CA SER A 136 1.82 0.14 12.74
C SER A 136 2.97 0.03 11.74
N GLU A 137 2.89 0.75 10.63
CA GLU A 137 3.95 0.78 9.61
C GLU A 137 5.29 1.28 10.18
N LEU A 138 5.26 2.31 11.03
CA LEU A 138 6.47 2.78 11.71
C LEU A 138 7.03 1.73 12.69
N ARG A 139 6.17 1.00 13.41
CA ARG A 139 6.61 -0.08 14.32
C ARG A 139 7.23 -1.25 13.57
N VAL A 140 6.72 -1.62 12.39
CA VAL A 140 7.34 -2.64 11.51
C VAL A 140 8.78 -2.24 11.13
N LYS A 141 9.06 -0.93 11.06
CA LYS A 141 10.40 -0.37 10.83
C LYS A 141 11.22 -0.16 12.12
N SER A 142 10.80 -0.76 13.24
CA SER A 142 11.46 -0.66 14.55
C SER A 142 11.57 0.77 15.09
N ILE A 143 10.55 1.59 14.86
CA ILE A 143 10.46 2.96 15.39
C ILE A 143 9.60 2.96 16.65
N GLU A 144 10.06 3.62 17.71
CA GLU A 144 9.36 3.70 19.00
C GLU A 144 8.68 5.04 19.22
N HIS A 145 9.21 6.12 18.63
CA HIS A 145 8.64 7.46 18.75
C HIS A 145 9.00 8.37 17.58
N LEU A 146 8.19 9.42 17.37
CA LEU A 146 8.38 10.33 16.24
C LEU A 146 9.68 11.15 16.32
N GLY A 147 10.29 11.28 17.51
CA GLY A 147 11.55 12.01 17.69
C GLY A 147 12.76 11.34 17.03
N GLN A 148 12.62 10.09 16.58
CA GLN A 148 13.62 9.35 15.79
C GLN A 148 13.52 9.69 14.28
N ILE A 149 12.42 10.31 13.85
CA ILE A 149 12.10 10.53 12.43
C ILE A 149 12.36 11.99 12.06
N LYS A 150 13.21 12.18 11.05
CA LYS A 150 13.40 13.47 10.40
C LYS A 150 12.29 13.74 9.37
N HIS A 151 12.07 12.78 8.46
CA HIS A 151 10.96 12.85 7.50
C HIS A 151 10.32 11.47 7.33
N ALA A 152 9.00 11.43 7.12
CA ALA A 152 8.33 10.25 6.63
C ALA A 152 7.32 10.62 5.53
N PHE A 153 7.30 9.82 4.48
CA PHE A 153 6.41 10.00 3.34
C PHE A 153 5.56 8.75 3.13
N ILE A 154 4.34 8.95 2.65
CA ILE A 154 3.53 7.87 2.07
C ILE A 154 3.73 7.92 0.55
N GLU A 155 4.20 6.82 -0.02
CA GLU A 155 4.45 6.70 -1.44
C GLU A 155 3.17 6.30 -2.20
N PRO A 156 3.10 6.51 -3.53
CA PRO A 156 2.01 6.03 -4.38
C PRO A 156 1.73 4.52 -4.26
N SER A 157 2.74 3.72 -3.92
CA SER A 157 2.59 2.29 -3.64
C SER A 157 1.82 1.97 -2.35
N GLY A 158 1.58 2.97 -1.50
CA GLY A 158 1.07 2.82 -0.13
C GLY A 158 2.17 2.55 0.91
N GLU A 159 3.41 2.34 0.48
CA GLU A 159 4.52 2.13 1.41
C GLU A 159 4.93 3.42 2.11
N VAL A 160 5.40 3.29 3.35
CA VAL A 160 5.99 4.40 4.10
C VAL A 160 7.50 4.43 3.90
N SER A 161 8.04 5.53 3.41
CA SER A 161 9.48 5.81 3.40
C SER A 161 9.85 6.68 4.60
N VAL A 162 10.97 6.38 5.27
CA VAL A 162 11.37 7.04 6.51
C VAL A 162 12.85 7.44 6.47
N PHE A 163 13.12 8.69 6.81
CA PHE A 163 14.44 9.26 7.02
C PHE A 163 14.62 9.58 8.50
N TYR A 164 15.70 9.09 9.09
CA TYR A 164 15.94 9.14 10.52
C TYR A 164 16.87 10.30 10.90
N TYR A 165 16.78 10.73 12.14
CA TYR A 165 17.85 11.52 12.76
C TYR A 165 19.08 10.65 13.04
N GLU A 166 20.25 11.27 13.08
CA GLU A 166 21.41 10.64 13.71
C GLU A 166 21.18 10.50 15.22
N ASP A 167 21.77 9.50 15.87
CA ASP A 167 21.54 9.21 17.30
C ASP A 167 21.77 10.42 18.22
N LYS A 168 22.75 11.27 17.87
CA LYS A 168 23.08 12.50 18.62
C LYS A 168 22.01 13.61 18.49
N GLU A 169 21.17 13.52 17.46
CA GLU A 169 20.11 14.49 17.15
C GLU A 169 18.72 13.98 17.57
N VAL A 170 18.60 12.72 18.02
CA VAL A 170 17.33 12.16 18.49
C VAL A 170 16.84 12.94 19.70
N GLY A 171 15.72 13.62 19.50
CA GLY A 171 15.03 14.38 20.54
C GLY A 171 13.90 13.59 21.20
N TYR A 172 13.25 14.22 22.18
CA TYR A 172 11.99 13.74 22.70
C TYR A 172 10.92 13.76 21.61
N GLY A 173 10.12 12.69 21.52
CA GLY A 173 9.00 12.63 20.60
C GLY A 173 7.83 11.81 21.11
N LEU A 174 6.77 11.82 20.30
CA LEU A 174 5.53 11.13 20.59
C LEU A 174 5.74 9.61 20.56
N PRO A 175 5.57 8.88 21.68
CA PRO A 175 5.64 7.42 21.67
C PRO A 175 4.52 6.83 20.83
N ILE A 176 4.86 5.84 20.00
CA ILE A 176 3.89 5.15 19.12
C ILE A 176 3.59 3.71 19.56
N LEU A 177 4.29 3.22 20.59
CA LEU A 177 4.04 1.92 21.17
C LEU A 177 2.70 1.93 21.93
N PRO A 178 1.78 0.97 21.70
CA PRO A 178 0.46 0.96 22.32
C PRO A 178 0.49 1.08 23.85
N ALA A 179 1.42 0.40 24.52
CA ALA A 179 1.57 0.42 25.98
C ALA A 179 1.91 1.81 26.55
N LEU A 180 2.54 2.68 25.75
CA LEU A 180 2.88 4.05 26.13
C LEU A 180 1.82 5.03 25.64
N PHE A 181 1.39 4.90 24.38
CA PHE A 181 0.43 5.81 23.77
C PHE A 181 -0.95 5.80 24.45
N THR A 182 -1.37 4.65 25.00
CA THR A 182 -2.62 4.54 25.78
C THR A 182 -2.62 5.32 27.10
N LYS A 183 -1.45 5.72 27.62
CA LYS A 183 -1.31 6.55 28.82
C LYS A 183 -1.59 8.04 28.56
N LYS A 184 -2.11 8.37 27.39
CA LYS A 184 -2.52 9.72 27.03
C LYS A 184 -3.60 10.26 27.97
N ASN A 185 -3.51 11.54 28.28
CA ASN A 185 -4.40 12.20 29.21
C ASN A 185 -4.60 13.67 28.80
N LYS A 186 -5.77 14.22 29.11
CA LYS A 186 -6.05 15.65 29.00
C LYS A 186 -5.51 16.45 30.18
N ASN A 187 -5.36 15.78 31.33
CA ASN A 187 -4.76 16.34 32.53
C ASN A 187 -3.37 15.73 32.73
N ILE A 188 -2.34 16.56 32.66
CA ILE A 188 -0.95 16.18 32.86
C ILE A 188 -0.74 15.79 34.32
N PRO A 189 -0.34 14.54 34.62
CA PRO A 189 -0.27 14.04 35.98
C PRO A 189 0.95 14.55 36.75
N THR A 190 2.06 14.81 36.05
CA THR A 190 3.34 15.25 36.64
C THR A 190 4.08 16.17 35.68
N ASP A 191 4.89 17.07 36.21
CA ASP A 191 5.75 17.94 35.43
C ASP A 191 6.77 17.13 34.62
N GLY A 192 6.92 17.44 33.33
CA GLY A 192 7.81 16.67 32.45
C GLY A 192 7.71 17.09 30.99
N THR A 193 8.36 16.32 30.11
CA THR A 193 8.27 16.52 28.66
C THR A 193 7.13 15.68 28.10
N TYR A 194 6.18 16.32 27.43
CA TYR A 194 5.00 15.67 26.85
C TYR A 194 4.88 15.98 25.37
N SER A 195 4.33 15.03 24.64
CA SER A 195 4.02 15.15 23.22
C SER A 195 2.52 15.20 23.02
N CYS A 196 2.07 16.15 22.20
CA CYS A 196 0.68 16.21 21.78
C CYS A 196 0.34 14.97 20.94
N THR A 197 -0.72 14.25 21.31
CA THR A 197 -1.13 13.01 20.61
C THR A 197 -1.60 13.28 19.18
N PHE A 198 -1.97 14.53 18.88
CA PHE A 198 -2.46 14.94 17.57
C PHE A 198 -1.34 15.34 16.61
N CYS A 199 -0.49 16.33 16.94
CA CYS A 199 0.55 16.80 16.00
C CYS A 199 1.96 16.27 16.29
N GLY A 200 2.17 15.59 17.41
CA GLY A 200 3.51 15.14 17.84
C GLY A 200 4.41 16.26 18.37
N HIS A 201 3.92 17.51 18.45
CA HIS A 201 4.67 18.60 19.06
C HIS A 201 5.01 18.27 20.52
N THR A 202 6.26 18.47 20.88
CA THR A 202 6.81 18.08 22.18
C THR A 202 7.30 19.30 22.92
N GLU A 203 6.85 19.46 24.16
CA GLU A 203 7.25 20.57 25.04
C GLU A 203 7.19 20.17 26.51
N LYS A 204 7.83 20.98 27.37
CA LYS A 204 7.73 20.81 28.82
C LYS A 204 6.36 21.28 29.29
N GLN A 205 5.66 20.41 29.99
CA GLN A 205 4.36 20.69 30.59
C GLN A 205 4.43 20.63 32.10
N LYS A 206 3.55 21.41 32.74
CA LYS A 206 3.30 21.35 34.18
C LYS A 206 2.04 20.54 34.44
N THR A 207 1.92 20.07 35.67
CA THR A 207 0.73 19.37 36.18
C THR A 207 -0.52 20.24 35.97
N GLY A 208 -1.57 19.65 35.39
CA GLY A 208 -2.80 20.36 35.04
C GLY A 208 -3.22 20.20 33.57
N THR A 209 -4.07 21.10 33.09
CA THR A 209 -4.51 21.11 31.68
C THR A 209 -3.56 21.95 30.83
N ALA A 210 -3.30 21.51 29.60
CA ALA A 210 -2.50 22.25 28.65
C ALA A 210 -3.04 22.10 27.23
N THR A 211 -2.87 23.14 26.42
CA THR A 211 -3.29 23.17 25.02
C THR A 211 -2.07 23.28 24.13
N CYS A 212 -1.99 22.45 23.09
CA CYS A 212 -0.88 22.44 22.17
C CYS A 212 -0.80 23.75 21.37
N LYS A 213 0.37 24.39 21.38
CA LYS A 213 0.62 25.64 20.65
C LYS A 213 0.54 25.50 19.13
N ILE A 214 0.67 24.28 18.60
CA ILE A 214 0.70 24.00 17.16
C ILE A 214 -0.68 23.65 16.60
N CYS A 215 -1.41 22.73 17.26
CA CYS A 215 -2.69 22.22 16.74
C CYS A 215 -3.89 22.50 17.66
N GLN A 216 -3.70 23.19 18.77
CA GLN A 216 -4.75 23.59 19.73
C GLN A 216 -5.54 22.44 20.36
N LYS A 217 -4.99 21.21 20.34
CA LYS A 217 -5.55 20.05 21.03
C LYS A 217 -5.02 19.94 22.45
N ASP A 218 -5.78 19.27 23.31
CA ASP A 218 -5.60 19.19 24.76
C ASP A 218 -5.17 17.81 25.25
N GLU A 219 -4.95 16.84 24.36
CA GLU A 219 -4.54 15.48 24.72
C GLU A 219 -3.03 15.29 24.55
N TRP A 220 -2.39 14.80 25.61
CA TRP A 220 -0.93 14.68 25.75
C TRP A 220 -0.53 13.31 26.25
N VAL A 221 0.69 12.89 25.92
CA VAL A 221 1.32 11.68 26.47
C VAL A 221 2.78 11.97 26.79
N ALA A 222 3.32 11.33 27.83
CA ALA A 222 4.72 11.52 28.21
C ALA A 222 5.65 11.15 27.04
N SER A 223 6.57 12.03 26.70
CA SER A 223 7.51 11.83 25.59
C SER A 223 8.63 10.88 25.97
N ILE A 224 9.17 10.19 24.97
CA ILE A 224 10.38 9.37 25.10
C ILE A 224 11.45 9.83 24.11
N ASN A 225 12.70 9.50 24.38
CA ASN A 225 13.87 9.83 23.57
C ASN A 225 14.80 8.61 23.41
N THR A 226 14.23 7.41 23.32
CA THR A 226 15.00 6.17 23.16
C THR A 226 15.73 6.18 21.81
N LEU A 227 16.97 5.70 21.79
CA LEU A 227 17.71 5.55 20.54
C LEU A 227 17.18 4.34 19.79
N ARG A 228 17.21 4.39 18.46
CA ARG A 228 16.82 3.26 17.63
C ARG A 228 17.90 2.18 17.71
N ILE A 229 17.50 0.94 17.93
CA ILE A 229 18.39 -0.22 17.86
C ILE A 229 18.44 -0.66 16.39
N THR A 230 19.56 -0.42 15.71
CA THR A 230 19.83 -0.90 14.34
C THR A 230 20.57 -2.22 14.31
#